data_AF-W2M2D6-F1
#
_entry.id   AF-W2M2D6-F1
#
_cell.length_a   1.000
_cell.length_b   1.000
_cell.length_c   1.000
_cell.angle_alpha   90.00
_cell.angle_beta   90.00
_cell.angle_gamma   90.00
#
_symmetry.space_group_name_H-M   'P 1'
#
loop_
_entity.id
_entity.type
_entity.pdbx_description
1 polymer ?
#
loop_
_entity_poly.entity_id
_entity_poly.type
_entity_poly.pdbx_seq_one_letter_code
_entity_poly.pdbx_strand_id
1 'polypeptide(L)'
;MTKTVNSEEVSEKVAIRYQSEMYKSEVTLALDLVKKGAIDDILYQNKISPESYFDALMLDPKLKFISDSAKNEVTKAEDLIKKGVVNDDLYQNKISPEAYFDALNLNSKLRFYLDSAVTRANNPNLEKFFSYSNFYYKSATDQVLLFNKISPEAYFEALKLDPKLKFIADSATARKNNPDLEKFYTYATKYYNSLTGN
;
A
#
# COMPACT_ATOMS: atom_id res chain seq x y z
N MET A 1 -31.73 -8.86 -18.32
CA MET A 1 -31.07 -7.86 -17.45
C MET A 1 -29.61 -8.26 -17.30
N THR A 2 -28.73 -7.67 -18.09
CA THR A 2 -27.28 -7.81 -17.96
C THR A 2 -26.83 -7.05 -16.72
N LYS A 3 -26.28 -7.76 -15.72
CA LYS A 3 -25.63 -7.13 -14.56
C LYS A 3 -24.35 -6.45 -15.07
N THR A 4 -24.39 -5.13 -15.21
CA THR A 4 -23.20 -4.30 -15.43
C THR A 4 -22.34 -4.40 -14.18
N VAL A 5 -21.23 -5.13 -14.24
CA VAL A 5 -20.22 -5.12 -13.17
C VAL A 5 -19.52 -3.76 -13.26
N ASN A 6 -19.58 -2.97 -12.18
CA ASN A 6 -18.96 -1.66 -12.14
C ASN A 6 -17.43 -1.82 -12.23
N SER A 7 -16.81 -1.28 -13.28
CA SER A 7 -15.38 -1.44 -13.55
C SER A 7 -14.49 -0.81 -12.46
N GLU A 8 -15.01 0.19 -11.73
CA GLU A 8 -14.38 0.79 -10.54
C GLU A 8 -14.23 -0.22 -9.38
N GLU A 9 -15.17 -1.14 -9.22
CA GLU A 9 -15.17 -2.12 -8.13
C GLU A 9 -14.21 -3.29 -8.40
N VAL A 10 -13.92 -3.55 -9.68
CA VAL A 10 -13.00 -4.61 -10.11
C VAL A 10 -11.55 -4.14 -9.99
N SER A 11 -11.29 -2.85 -10.23
CA SER A 11 -9.95 -2.29 -10.33
C SER A 11 -9.35 -1.96 -8.94
N GLU A 12 -10.15 -1.44 -8.00
CA GLU A 12 -9.77 -1.31 -6.57
C GLU A 12 -9.38 -2.66 -5.94
N LYS A 13 -9.97 -3.78 -6.41
CA LYS A 13 -9.73 -5.16 -5.95
C LYS A 13 -8.44 -5.80 -6.48
N VAL A 14 -7.70 -5.15 -7.38
CA VAL A 14 -6.46 -5.70 -7.97
C VAL A 14 -5.21 -5.06 -7.35
N ALA A 15 -5.28 -3.76 -7.04
CA ALA A 15 -4.16 -2.98 -6.49
C ALA A 15 -3.77 -3.36 -5.06
N ILE A 16 -4.74 -3.39 -4.15
CA ILE A 16 -4.51 -3.89 -2.80
C ILE A 16 -4.12 -5.36 -2.90
N ARG A 17 -4.78 -6.15 -3.75
CA ARG A 17 -4.48 -7.58 -3.91
C ARG A 17 -3.00 -7.78 -4.21
N TYR A 18 -2.39 -6.93 -5.02
CA TYR A 18 -0.96 -7.04 -5.33
C TYR A 18 -0.04 -6.64 -4.16
N GLN A 19 -0.31 -5.56 -3.42
CA GLN A 19 0.48 -5.19 -2.23
C GLN A 19 0.29 -6.20 -1.09
N SER A 20 -0.93 -6.70 -0.94
CA SER A 20 -1.30 -7.80 -0.06
C SER A 20 -0.57 -9.08 -0.46
N GLU A 21 -0.56 -9.47 -1.74
CA GLU A 21 0.15 -10.67 -2.21
C GLU A 21 1.68 -10.54 -2.12
N MET A 22 2.25 -9.34 -2.32
CA MET A 22 3.68 -9.10 -2.11
C MET A 22 4.06 -9.16 -0.63
N TYR A 23 3.30 -8.51 0.24
CA TYR A 23 3.52 -8.61 1.67
C TYR A 23 3.28 -10.05 2.17
N LYS A 24 2.27 -10.76 1.64
CA LYS A 24 2.05 -12.19 1.91
C LYS A 24 3.23 -13.03 1.44
N SER A 25 3.79 -12.77 0.26
CA SER A 25 4.90 -13.56 -0.26
C SER A 25 6.16 -13.33 0.56
N GLU A 26 6.42 -12.09 0.99
CA GLU A 26 7.51 -11.75 1.89
C GLU A 26 7.34 -12.39 3.27
N VAL A 27 6.15 -12.33 3.87
CA VAL A 27 5.80 -13.04 5.14
C VAL A 27 5.89 -14.55 4.97
N THR A 28 5.49 -15.10 3.83
CA THR A 28 5.57 -16.54 3.54
C THR A 28 7.02 -17.00 3.40
N LEU A 29 7.86 -16.21 2.72
CA LEU A 29 9.29 -16.43 2.60
C LEU A 29 9.97 -16.33 3.97
N ALA A 30 9.64 -15.30 4.75
CA ALA A 30 10.11 -15.15 6.13
C ALA A 30 9.74 -16.37 6.97
N LEU A 31 8.49 -16.85 6.89
CA LEU A 31 8.02 -18.04 7.63
C LEU A 31 8.78 -19.31 7.20
N ASP A 32 9.04 -19.49 5.91
CA ASP A 32 9.81 -20.63 5.40
C ASP A 32 11.28 -20.58 5.88
N LEU A 33 11.91 -19.40 5.85
CA LEU A 33 13.26 -19.19 6.35
C LEU A 33 13.37 -19.42 7.86
N VAL A 34 12.41 -18.92 8.64
CA VAL A 34 12.30 -19.18 10.09
C VAL A 34 12.20 -20.68 10.37
N LYS A 35 11.33 -21.40 9.65
CA LYS A 35 11.16 -22.86 9.81
C LYS A 35 12.43 -23.63 9.47
N LYS A 36 13.25 -23.11 8.57
CA LYS A 36 14.56 -23.68 8.20
C LYS A 36 15.69 -23.31 9.17
N GLY A 37 15.40 -22.56 10.24
CA GLY A 37 16.40 -22.13 11.22
C GLY A 37 17.38 -21.10 10.65
N ALA A 38 16.94 -20.29 9.68
CA ALA A 38 17.77 -19.24 9.10
C ALA A 38 18.24 -18.24 10.17
N ILE A 39 19.53 -17.90 10.14
CA ILE A 39 20.15 -16.87 10.98
C ILE A 39 19.98 -15.48 10.34
N ASP A 40 20.14 -14.42 11.16
CA ASP A 40 19.84 -13.02 10.80
C ASP A 40 20.42 -12.56 9.46
N ASP A 41 21.64 -12.98 9.11
CA ASP A 41 22.29 -12.66 7.83
C ASP A 41 21.50 -13.14 6.61
N ILE A 42 20.83 -14.28 6.71
CA ILE A 42 20.02 -14.85 5.62
C ILE A 42 18.73 -14.04 5.45
N LEU A 43 18.12 -13.60 6.55
CA LEU A 43 16.93 -12.73 6.50
C LEU A 43 17.27 -11.38 5.86
N TYR A 44 18.42 -10.80 6.23
CA TYR A 44 18.92 -9.54 5.67
C TYR A 44 19.23 -9.65 4.17
N GLN A 45 19.90 -10.73 3.75
CA GLN A 45 20.20 -10.98 2.34
C GLN A 45 18.93 -11.16 1.49
N ASN A 46 17.88 -11.76 2.05
CA ASN A 46 16.58 -11.90 1.39
C ASN A 46 15.72 -10.62 1.46
N LYS A 47 16.27 -9.52 1.99
CA LYS A 47 15.59 -8.23 2.16
C LYS A 47 14.26 -8.37 2.90
N ILE A 48 14.17 -9.32 3.82
CA ILE A 48 13.00 -9.50 4.67
C ILE A 48 12.94 -8.29 5.61
N SER A 49 11.85 -7.54 5.53
CA SER A 49 11.58 -6.45 6.45
C SER A 49 11.41 -6.97 7.87
N PRO A 50 11.82 -6.19 8.89
CA PRO A 50 11.54 -6.50 10.29
C PRO A 50 10.05 -6.78 10.53
N GLU A 51 9.16 -6.07 9.83
CA GLU A 51 7.72 -6.26 9.89
C GLU A 51 7.25 -7.60 9.35
N SER A 52 7.71 -8.00 8.15
CA SER A 52 7.33 -9.31 7.59
C SER A 52 7.90 -10.47 8.40
N TYR A 53 9.10 -10.32 8.97
CA TYR A 53 9.68 -11.30 9.90
C TYR A 53 8.84 -11.42 11.18
N PHE A 54 8.43 -10.28 11.75
CA PHE A 54 7.61 -10.23 12.95
C PHE A 54 6.23 -10.87 12.74
N ASP A 55 5.56 -10.55 11.62
CA ASP A 55 4.28 -11.14 11.25
C ASP A 55 4.39 -12.64 10.95
N ALA A 56 5.51 -13.10 10.34
CA ALA A 56 5.78 -14.52 10.11
C ALA A 56 5.90 -15.32 11.42
N LEU A 57 6.45 -14.71 12.47
CA LEU A 57 6.56 -15.31 13.80
C LEU A 57 5.24 -15.34 14.57
N MET A 58 4.16 -14.76 14.02
CA MET A 58 2.85 -14.64 14.67
C MET A 58 2.92 -14.04 16.08
N LEU A 59 3.87 -13.12 16.29
CA LEU A 59 4.07 -12.46 17.57
C LEU A 59 2.90 -11.53 17.89
N ASP A 60 2.69 -11.24 19.18
CA ASP A 60 1.71 -10.25 19.61
C ASP A 60 2.03 -8.91 18.92
N PRO A 61 1.10 -8.31 18.16
CA PRO A 61 1.31 -7.03 17.47
C PRO A 61 1.89 -5.91 18.36
N LYS A 62 1.67 -5.98 19.69
CA LYS A 62 2.24 -5.03 20.66
C LYS A 62 3.76 -5.12 20.82
N LEU A 63 4.38 -6.23 20.41
CA LEU A 63 5.83 -6.44 20.51
C LEU A 63 6.59 -5.92 19.28
N LYS A 64 5.88 -5.32 18.30
CA LYS A 64 6.49 -4.79 17.07
C LYS A 64 7.48 -3.70 17.44
N PHE A 65 8.72 -3.81 16.95
CA PHE A 65 9.75 -2.79 17.19
C PHE A 65 9.43 -1.55 16.36
N ILE A 66 8.96 -0.49 17.02
CA ILE A 66 8.62 0.78 16.38
C ILE A 66 9.73 1.78 16.73
N SER A 67 10.37 2.40 15.73
CA SER A 67 11.33 3.48 15.96
C SER A 67 10.67 4.67 16.67
N ASP A 68 11.41 5.47 17.45
CA ASP A 68 10.79 6.61 18.15
C ASP A 68 10.21 7.66 17.20
N SER A 69 10.77 7.77 15.98
CA SER A 69 10.18 8.56 14.89
C SER A 69 8.81 8.03 14.48
N ALA A 70 8.69 6.71 14.28
CA ALA A 70 7.43 6.08 13.92
C ALA A 70 6.41 6.15 15.07
N LYS A 71 6.84 6.04 16.35
CA LYS A 71 5.96 6.26 17.51
C LYS A 71 5.39 7.68 17.54
N ASN A 72 6.24 8.69 17.32
CA ASN A 72 5.80 10.09 17.31
C ASN A 72 4.79 10.37 16.20
N GLU A 73 4.99 9.76 15.03
CA GLU A 73 4.07 9.87 13.90
C GLU A 73 2.72 9.20 14.20
N VAL A 74 2.73 8.01 14.81
CA VAL A 74 1.51 7.30 15.24
C VAL A 74 0.75 8.13 16.27
N THR A 75 1.40 8.64 17.32
CA THR A 75 0.75 9.51 18.32
C THR A 75 0.14 10.76 17.68
N LYS A 76 0.87 11.38 16.72
CA LYS A 76 0.34 12.53 15.97
C LYS A 76 -0.90 12.14 15.15
N ALA A 77 -0.88 10.98 14.50
CA ALA A 77 -2.02 10.47 13.75
C ALA A 77 -3.22 10.18 14.66
N GLU A 78 -3.01 9.60 15.85
CA GLU A 78 -4.06 9.37 16.85
C GLU A 78 -4.75 10.68 17.26
N ASP A 79 -3.97 11.73 17.52
CA ASP A 79 -4.51 13.04 17.90
C ASP A 79 -5.29 13.70 16.77
N LEU A 80 -4.85 13.54 15.53
CA LEU A 80 -5.58 14.00 14.33
C LEU A 80 -6.88 13.20 14.14
N ILE A 81 -6.88 11.89 14.36
CA ILE A 81 -8.08 11.04 14.31
C ILE A 81 -9.10 11.50 15.36
N LYS A 82 -8.67 11.77 16.59
CA LYS A 82 -9.55 12.27 17.68
C LYS A 82 -10.19 13.62 17.30
N LYS A 83 -9.49 14.45 16.55
CA LYS A 83 -9.98 15.74 16.04
C LYS A 83 -10.91 15.61 14.84
N GLY A 84 -11.05 14.42 14.26
CA GLY A 84 -11.91 14.16 13.10
C GLY A 84 -11.45 14.88 11.83
N VAL A 85 -10.13 15.07 11.68
CA VAL A 85 -9.57 15.78 10.52
C VAL A 85 -9.78 15.01 9.22
N VAL A 86 -9.72 15.71 8.08
CA VAL A 86 -9.88 15.11 6.75
C VAL A 86 -8.54 14.61 6.19
N ASN A 87 -8.60 13.86 5.07
CA ASN A 87 -7.40 13.28 4.44
C ASN A 87 -6.33 14.32 4.07
N ASP A 88 -6.75 15.51 3.63
CA ASP A 88 -5.84 16.61 3.32
C ASP A 88 -4.99 16.99 4.55
N ASP A 89 -5.61 17.13 5.72
CA ASP A 89 -4.93 17.49 6.95
C ASP A 89 -3.94 16.41 7.40
N LEU A 90 -4.30 15.14 7.28
CA LEU A 90 -3.41 14.01 7.56
C LEU A 90 -2.17 14.07 6.64
N TYR A 91 -2.38 14.31 5.35
CA TYR A 91 -1.31 14.38 4.35
C TYR A 91 -0.39 15.58 4.58
N GLN A 92 -0.95 16.78 4.82
CA GLN A 92 -0.17 17.98 5.14
C GLN A 92 0.65 17.80 6.42
N ASN A 93 0.16 16.99 7.36
CA ASN A 93 0.87 16.63 8.58
C ASN A 93 1.92 15.53 8.40
N LYS A 94 2.14 15.08 7.16
CA LYS A 94 3.10 14.03 6.77
C LYS A 94 2.83 12.69 7.46
N ILE A 95 1.56 12.37 7.70
CA ILE A 95 1.18 11.07 8.24
C ILE A 95 1.27 10.04 7.11
N SER A 96 2.10 9.02 7.26
CA SER A 96 2.17 7.87 6.36
C SER A 96 0.93 7.00 6.49
N PRO A 97 0.55 6.25 5.44
CA PRO A 97 -0.45 5.21 5.54
C PRO A 97 -0.16 4.24 6.70
N GLU A 98 1.10 3.86 6.90
CA GLU A 98 1.54 2.94 7.95
C GLU A 98 1.24 3.48 9.35
N ALA A 99 1.65 4.72 9.64
CA ALA A 99 1.34 5.35 10.92
C ALA A 99 -0.17 5.52 11.14
N TYR A 100 -0.92 5.79 10.06
CA TYR A 100 -2.38 5.89 10.13
C TYR A 100 -3.04 4.54 10.41
N PHE A 101 -2.57 3.45 9.80
CA PHE A 101 -3.05 2.08 10.06
C PHE A 101 -2.87 1.72 11.53
N ASP A 102 -1.67 1.98 12.06
CA ASP A 102 -1.32 1.66 13.44
C ASP A 102 -2.13 2.53 14.42
N ALA A 103 -2.32 3.83 14.13
CA ALA A 103 -3.14 4.76 14.92
C ALA A 103 -4.64 4.42 14.92
N LEU A 104 -5.13 3.75 13.88
CA LEU A 104 -6.50 3.21 13.83
C LEU A 104 -6.67 1.92 14.63
N ASN A 105 -5.58 1.42 15.23
CA ASN A 105 -5.49 0.18 16.01
C ASN A 105 -6.09 -1.01 15.25
N LEU A 106 -5.80 -1.09 13.95
CA LEU A 106 -6.28 -2.17 13.09
C LEU A 106 -5.49 -3.45 13.35
N ASN A 107 -6.18 -4.59 13.30
CA ASN A 107 -5.52 -5.89 13.29
C ASN A 107 -4.65 -6.00 12.02
N SER A 108 -3.36 -6.32 12.17
CA SER A 108 -2.39 -6.39 11.06
C SER A 108 -2.86 -7.30 9.92
N LYS A 109 -3.61 -8.37 10.22
CA LYS A 109 -4.17 -9.29 9.21
C LYS A 109 -5.18 -8.63 8.29
N LEU A 110 -5.80 -7.52 8.69
CA LEU A 110 -6.76 -6.79 7.85
C LEU A 110 -6.12 -6.17 6.62
N ARG A 111 -4.78 -5.97 6.62
CA ARG A 111 -4.02 -5.58 5.42
C ARG A 111 -4.25 -6.54 4.26
N PHE A 112 -4.46 -7.82 4.56
CA PHE A 112 -4.68 -8.84 3.54
C PHE A 112 -6.08 -8.81 2.92
N TYR A 113 -7.00 -8.04 3.49
CA TYR A 113 -8.41 -8.02 3.13
C TYR A 113 -8.89 -6.63 2.70
N LEU A 114 -8.01 -5.66 2.42
CA LEU A 114 -8.47 -4.32 2.04
C LEU A 114 -9.28 -4.34 0.72
N ASP A 115 -9.09 -5.34 -0.14
CA ASP A 115 -9.85 -5.51 -1.40
C ASP A 115 -11.30 -5.87 -1.16
N SER A 116 -11.58 -6.49 -0.02
CA SER A 116 -12.91 -6.97 0.29
C SER A 116 -13.76 -5.78 0.72
N ALA A 117 -14.53 -5.22 -0.21
CA ALA A 117 -15.55 -4.21 0.08
C ALA A 117 -16.50 -4.65 1.20
N VAL A 118 -16.83 -5.96 1.26
CA VAL A 118 -17.61 -6.55 2.35
C VAL A 118 -16.87 -6.45 3.69
N THR A 119 -15.57 -6.76 3.71
CA THR A 119 -14.76 -6.65 4.93
C THR A 119 -14.61 -5.19 5.34
N ARG A 120 -14.38 -4.27 4.40
CA ARG A 120 -14.30 -2.82 4.69
C ARG A 120 -15.62 -2.25 5.21
N ALA A 121 -16.75 -2.62 4.61
CA ALA A 121 -18.07 -2.22 5.07
C ALA A 121 -18.35 -2.66 6.52
N ASN A 122 -17.83 -3.84 6.91
CA ASN A 122 -17.94 -4.35 8.28
C ASN A 122 -16.84 -3.83 9.24
N ASN A 123 -15.85 -3.09 8.73
CA ASN A 123 -14.73 -2.55 9.50
C ASN A 123 -14.50 -1.08 9.13
N PRO A 124 -15.22 -0.12 9.75
CA PRO A 124 -15.15 1.30 9.37
C PRO A 124 -13.74 1.91 9.43
N ASN A 125 -12.89 1.47 10.36
CA ASN A 125 -11.49 1.92 10.41
C ASN A 125 -10.68 1.39 9.22
N LEU A 126 -11.01 0.19 8.70
CA LEU A 126 -10.37 -0.36 7.52
C LEU A 126 -10.74 0.45 6.26
N GLU A 127 -12.00 0.89 6.17
CA GLU A 127 -12.46 1.79 5.08
C GLU A 127 -11.77 3.15 5.15
N LYS A 128 -11.62 3.73 6.36
CA LYS A 128 -10.86 4.98 6.56
C LYS A 128 -9.41 4.84 6.10
N PHE A 129 -8.74 3.77 6.55
CA PHE A 129 -7.36 3.49 6.16
C PHE A 129 -7.24 3.33 4.63
N PHE A 130 -8.15 2.58 4.01
CA PHE A 130 -8.17 2.41 2.56
C PHE A 130 -8.33 3.75 1.83
N SER A 131 -9.31 4.55 2.24
CA SER A 131 -9.57 5.88 1.67
C SER A 131 -8.36 6.80 1.78
N TYR A 132 -7.71 6.83 2.96
CA TYR A 132 -6.53 7.67 3.17
C TYR A 132 -5.33 7.20 2.35
N SER A 133 -5.08 5.89 2.30
CA SER A 133 -3.96 5.31 1.54
C SER A 133 -4.06 5.67 0.05
N ASN A 134 -5.26 5.54 -0.54
CA ASN A 134 -5.50 5.93 -1.92
C ASN A 134 -5.25 7.43 -2.16
N PHE A 135 -5.75 8.27 -1.25
CA PHE A 135 -5.51 9.71 -1.30
C PHE A 135 -4.01 10.03 -1.24
N TYR A 136 -3.28 9.40 -0.32
CA TYR A 136 -1.85 9.61 -0.12
C TYR A 136 -1.06 9.23 -1.38
N TYR A 137 -1.30 8.03 -1.94
CA TYR A 137 -0.57 7.57 -3.12
C TYR A 137 -0.86 8.40 -4.36
N LYS A 138 -2.11 8.85 -4.54
CA LYS A 138 -2.47 9.77 -5.63
C LYS A 138 -1.68 11.08 -5.54
N SER A 139 -1.44 11.55 -4.32
CA SER A 139 -0.79 12.85 -4.04
C SER A 139 0.73 12.74 -3.92
N ALA A 140 1.28 11.53 -3.79
CA ALA A 140 2.70 11.29 -3.56
C ALA A 140 3.54 11.54 -4.82
N THR A 141 4.80 11.91 -4.59
CA THR A 141 5.81 11.98 -5.65
C THR A 141 6.30 10.59 -6.03
N ASP A 142 6.83 10.43 -7.26
CA ASP A 142 7.43 9.16 -7.71
C ASP A 142 8.47 8.61 -6.73
N GLN A 143 9.26 9.48 -6.09
CA GLN A 143 10.29 9.05 -5.14
C GLN A 143 9.68 8.40 -3.89
N VAL A 144 8.58 8.98 -3.37
CA VAL A 144 7.85 8.43 -2.23
C VAL A 144 7.18 7.10 -2.61
N LEU A 145 6.59 7.04 -3.80
CA LEU A 145 5.97 5.82 -4.31
C LEU A 145 7.00 4.69 -4.49
N LEU A 146 8.17 4.99 -5.05
CA LEU A 146 9.28 4.04 -5.21
C LEU A 146 9.82 3.57 -3.85
N PHE A 147 10.05 4.50 -2.93
CA PHE A 147 10.54 4.18 -1.58
C PHE A 147 9.59 3.22 -0.86
N ASN A 148 8.29 3.47 -0.96
CA ASN A 148 7.23 2.63 -0.38
C ASN A 148 6.91 1.38 -1.23
N LYS A 149 7.68 1.13 -2.31
CA LYS A 149 7.49 -0.01 -3.23
C LYS A 149 6.05 -0.14 -3.73
N ILE A 150 5.39 0.99 -3.99
CA ILE A 150 4.02 1.00 -4.50
C ILE A 150 4.02 0.38 -5.90
N SER A 151 3.21 -0.65 -6.16
CA SER A 151 3.20 -1.23 -7.50
C SER A 151 2.61 -0.24 -8.51
N PRO A 152 3.03 -0.29 -9.79
CA PRO A 152 2.39 0.50 -10.85
C PRO A 152 0.88 0.31 -10.87
N GLU A 153 0.42 -0.91 -10.62
CA GLU A 153 -1.00 -1.24 -10.53
C GLU A 153 -1.70 -0.44 -9.42
N ALA A 154 -1.12 -0.39 -8.21
CA ALA A 154 -1.67 0.39 -7.10
C ALA A 154 -1.69 1.90 -7.38
N TYR A 155 -0.66 2.41 -8.05
CA TYR A 155 -0.63 3.81 -8.45
C TYR A 155 -1.65 4.14 -9.55
N PHE A 156 -1.84 3.25 -10.53
CA PHE A 156 -2.86 3.40 -11.57
C PHE A 156 -4.26 3.53 -10.97
N GLU A 157 -4.58 2.69 -9.98
CA GLU A 157 -5.87 2.73 -9.29
C GLU A 157 -6.04 3.99 -8.45
N ALA A 158 -4.98 4.42 -7.75
CA ALA A 158 -5.01 5.67 -6.98
C ALA A 158 -5.32 6.89 -7.86
N LEU A 159 -4.88 6.86 -9.12
CA LEU A 159 -5.16 7.90 -10.12
C LEU A 159 -6.61 7.84 -10.67
N LYS A 160 -7.36 6.77 -10.39
CA LYS A 160 -8.73 6.54 -10.88
C LYS A 160 -8.85 6.59 -12.41
N LEU A 161 -7.86 6.02 -13.10
CA LEU A 161 -7.84 5.93 -14.56
C LEU A 161 -8.79 4.85 -15.08
N ASP A 162 -9.37 5.03 -16.27
CA ASP A 162 -10.12 3.97 -16.94
C ASP A 162 -9.19 2.75 -17.18
N PRO A 163 -9.54 1.54 -16.71
CA PRO A 163 -8.72 0.35 -16.87
C PRO A 163 -8.27 0.06 -18.32
N LYS A 164 -9.06 0.48 -19.32
CA LYS A 164 -8.70 0.32 -20.74
C LYS A 164 -7.46 1.11 -21.13
N LEU A 165 -7.14 2.18 -20.40
CA LEU A 165 -5.97 3.01 -20.66
C LEU A 165 -4.66 2.26 -20.40
N LYS A 166 -4.67 1.18 -19.59
CA LYS A 166 -3.48 0.33 -19.39
C LYS A 166 -2.92 -0.22 -20.71
N PHE A 167 -3.80 -0.60 -21.63
CA PHE A 167 -3.42 -1.21 -22.91
C PHE A 167 -2.83 -0.23 -23.92
N ILE A 168 -2.93 1.07 -23.66
CA ILE A 168 -2.45 2.14 -24.54
C ILE A 168 -1.55 3.13 -23.80
N ALA A 169 -1.07 2.78 -22.61
CA ALA A 169 -0.29 3.67 -21.76
C ALA A 169 1.08 4.03 -22.38
N ASP A 170 1.62 3.17 -23.24
CA ASP A 170 2.84 3.41 -24.01
C ASP A 170 2.68 4.50 -25.08
N SER A 171 1.47 4.70 -25.59
CA SER A 171 1.16 5.71 -26.61
C SER A 171 1.32 7.13 -26.07
N ALA A 172 2.34 7.85 -26.57
CA ALA A 172 2.54 9.26 -26.26
C ALA A 172 1.32 10.13 -26.62
N THR A 173 0.60 9.78 -27.69
CA THR A 173 -0.64 10.45 -28.09
C THR A 173 -1.75 10.24 -27.07
N ALA A 174 -1.90 9.03 -26.53
CA ALA A 174 -2.89 8.76 -25.48
C ALA A 174 -2.57 9.52 -24.19
N ARG A 175 -1.29 9.59 -23.82
CA ARG A 175 -0.83 10.32 -22.63
C ARG A 175 -0.93 11.84 -22.74
N LYS A 176 -0.73 12.41 -23.93
CA LYS A 176 -0.82 13.86 -24.16
C LYS A 176 -2.17 14.45 -23.72
N ASN A 177 -3.25 13.68 -23.85
CA ASN A 177 -4.60 14.09 -23.47
C ASN A 177 -5.03 13.56 -22.09
N ASN A 178 -4.17 12.82 -21.39
CA ASN A 178 -4.46 12.19 -20.11
C ASN A 178 -3.25 12.39 -19.16
N PRO A 179 -3.15 13.53 -18.45
CA PRO A 179 -1.99 13.84 -17.63
C PRO A 179 -1.76 12.84 -16.49
N ASP A 180 -2.80 12.22 -15.96
CA ASP A 180 -2.65 11.15 -14.97
C ASP A 180 -2.15 9.85 -15.61
N LEU A 181 -2.46 9.58 -16.89
CA LEU A 181 -1.87 8.46 -17.64
C LEU A 181 -0.37 8.69 -17.90
N GLU A 182 0.04 9.94 -18.14
CA GLU A 182 1.47 10.32 -18.24
C GLU A 182 2.21 10.08 -16.91
N LYS A 183 1.62 10.50 -15.78
CA LYS A 183 2.18 10.24 -14.45
C LYS A 183 2.33 8.74 -14.19
N PHE A 184 1.26 7.97 -14.43
CA PHE A 184 1.28 6.52 -14.28
C PHE A 184 2.41 5.90 -15.11
N TYR A 185 2.48 6.25 -16.40
CA TYR A 185 3.48 5.68 -17.31
C TYR A 185 4.90 6.01 -16.84
N THR A 186 5.16 7.26 -16.50
CA THR A 186 6.45 7.71 -15.96
C THR A 186 6.85 6.93 -14.72
N TYR A 187 5.92 6.79 -13.77
CA TYR A 187 6.15 6.03 -12.54
C TYR A 187 6.41 4.55 -12.83
N ALA A 188 5.58 3.92 -13.65
CA ALA A 188 5.68 2.52 -14.01
C ALA A 188 7.04 2.20 -14.64
N THR A 189 7.51 3.03 -15.57
CA THR A 189 8.84 2.90 -16.17
C THR A 189 9.95 2.96 -15.11
N LYS A 190 9.91 3.93 -14.20
CA LYS A 190 10.90 4.03 -13.11
C LYS A 190 10.88 2.81 -12.18
N TYR A 191 9.68 2.36 -11.81
CA TYR A 191 9.49 1.19 -10.96
C TYR A 191 10.10 -0.06 -11.59
N TYR A 192 9.76 -0.37 -12.84
CA TYR A 192 10.30 -1.56 -13.51
C TYR A 192 11.82 -1.48 -13.74
N ASN A 193 12.36 -0.30 -14.04
CA ASN A 193 13.82 -0.11 -14.13
C ASN A 193 14.52 -0.34 -12.78
N SER A 194 13.89 0.08 -11.68
CA SER A 194 14.44 -0.14 -10.33
C SER A 194 14.54 -1.63 -9.95
N LEU A 195 13.69 -2.48 -10.54
CA LEU A 195 13.72 -3.93 -10.33
C LEU A 195 14.83 -4.62 -11.13
N THR A 196 15.26 -4.05 -12.25
CA THR A 196 16.26 -4.65 -13.14
C THR A 196 17.70 -4.23 -12.81
N GLY A 197 17.89 -3.31 -11.86
CA GLY A 197 19.21 -2.96 -11.32
C GLY A 197 20.08 -2.07 -12.23
N ASN A 198 19.46 -1.37 -13.19
CA ASN A 198 20.14 -0.36 -14.03
C ASN A 198 20.15 1.02 -13.38
#